data_AF-M6KB01-F1
#
_entry.id   AF-M6KB01-F1
#
_cell.length_a   1.000
_cell.length_b   1.000
_cell.length_c   1.000
_cell.angle_alpha   90.00
_cell.angle_beta   90.00
_cell.angle_gamma   90.00
#
_symmetry.space_group_name_H-M   'P 1'
#
loop_
_entity.id
_entity.type
_entity.pdbx_description
1 polymer ?
#
loop_
_entity_poly.entity_id
_entity_poly.type
_entity_poly.pdbx_seq_one_letter_code
_entity_poly.pdbx_strand_id
1 'polypeptide(L)'
;MNSIKDIIFKLSNIRRNVTIFYQTKIYPFLRIYYSICGTISLCLLVLIYGFYYPHEWTHWIRLIVNVIVVSLVVYEALSFIFVENNLFNYLKTHKTEAIVVFLIVFQEIISQEIYEILTLDSLSGEDASLAFLSLSQLFLLFSNFSRLIRKTELLNYRQISPSLVIAVSFGILILLGTLALSLPRAQATSISTIDVFFTVVSAVCVTGLSTISVSTQLTGTGQTILMILIQIGGLGLMTLTVFLQSF
;
A
#
# COMPACT_ATOMS: atom_id res chain seq x y z
N MET A 1 -8.85 -12.58 50.90
CA MET A 1 -7.66 -12.46 50.02
C MET A 1 -7.52 -13.62 49.02
N ASN A 2 -7.98 -14.84 49.30
CA ASN A 2 -7.93 -15.99 48.36
C ASN A 2 -8.89 -15.89 47.17
N SER A 3 -10.11 -15.37 47.37
CA SER A 3 -11.13 -15.27 46.31
C SER A 3 -10.70 -14.40 45.11
N ILE A 4 -9.92 -13.33 45.33
CA ILE A 4 -9.46 -12.44 44.24
C ILE A 4 -8.37 -13.12 43.41
N LYS A 5 -7.44 -13.86 44.04
CA LYS A 5 -6.40 -14.61 43.34
C LYS A 5 -6.99 -15.74 42.48
N ASP A 6 -8.02 -16.42 42.97
CA ASP A 6 -8.72 -17.47 42.21
C ASP A 6 -9.49 -16.90 41.00
N ILE A 7 -10.11 -15.72 41.15
CA ILE A 7 -10.77 -15.03 40.03
C ILE A 7 -9.74 -14.60 38.98
N ILE A 8 -8.60 -14.03 39.40
CA ILE A 8 -7.51 -13.64 38.49
C ILE A 8 -6.92 -14.86 37.76
N PHE A 9 -6.76 -15.98 38.46
CA PHE A 9 -6.28 -17.23 37.87
C PHE A 9 -7.28 -17.84 36.88
N LYS A 10 -8.58 -17.80 37.19
CA LYS A 10 -9.62 -18.29 36.28
C LYS A 10 -9.73 -17.42 35.02
N LEU A 11 -9.64 -16.10 35.17
CA LEU A 11 -9.60 -15.14 34.06
C LEU A 11 -8.35 -15.31 33.18
N SER A 12 -7.18 -15.54 33.77
CA SER A 12 -5.95 -15.76 33.00
C SER A 12 -6.01 -17.08 32.21
N ASN A 13 -6.60 -18.13 32.77
CA ASN A 13 -6.73 -19.42 32.11
C ASN A 13 -7.79 -19.38 30.97
N ILE A 14 -8.91 -18.68 31.17
CA ILE A 14 -9.89 -18.41 30.12
C ILE A 14 -9.23 -17.61 28.98
N ARG A 15 -8.51 -16.54 29.30
CA ARG A 15 -7.80 -15.73 28.31
C ARG A 15 -6.78 -16.56 27.51
N ARG A 16 -6.01 -17.43 28.18
CA ARG A 16 -5.04 -18.30 27.52
C ARG A 16 -5.70 -19.27 26.54
N ASN A 17 -6.83 -19.86 26.92
CA ASN A 17 -7.60 -20.75 26.03
C ASN A 17 -8.17 -20.00 24.82
N VAL A 18 -8.64 -18.77 25.01
CA VAL A 18 -9.11 -17.90 23.91
C VAL A 18 -7.97 -17.54 22.96
N THR A 19 -6.79 -17.19 23.48
CA THR A 19 -5.59 -16.90 22.66
C THR A 19 -5.17 -18.12 21.83
N ILE A 20 -5.11 -19.31 22.43
CA ILE A 20 -4.74 -20.53 21.72
C ILE A 20 -5.77 -20.86 20.63
N PHE A 21 -7.07 -20.71 20.92
CA PHE A 21 -8.13 -20.91 19.93
C PHE A 21 -8.03 -19.91 18.77
N TYR A 22 -7.78 -18.64 19.07
CA TYR A 22 -7.58 -17.60 18.07
C TYR A 22 -6.38 -17.90 17.17
N GLN A 23 -5.22 -18.23 17.76
CA GLN A 23 -3.99 -18.52 17.01
C GLN A 23 -4.12 -19.78 16.12
N THR A 24 -4.80 -20.83 16.60
CA THR A 24 -4.88 -22.12 15.90
C THR A 24 -5.96 -22.16 14.83
N LYS A 25 -7.14 -21.57 15.07
CA LYS A 25 -8.28 -21.67 14.14
C LYS A 25 -8.59 -20.38 13.38
N ILE A 26 -8.50 -19.21 14.04
CA ILE A 26 -8.97 -17.95 13.46
C ILE A 26 -7.86 -17.25 12.67
N TYR A 27 -6.67 -17.11 13.26
CA TYR A 27 -5.54 -16.38 12.69
C TYR A 27 -5.18 -16.75 11.24
N PRO A 28 -5.10 -18.05 10.83
CA PRO A 28 -4.76 -18.38 9.44
C PRO A 28 -5.84 -17.92 8.45
N PHE A 29 -7.13 -18.06 8.80
CA PHE A 29 -8.23 -17.57 7.98
C PHE A 29 -8.23 -16.05 7.90
N LEU A 30 -8.04 -15.39 9.04
CA LEU A 30 -8.01 -13.93 9.15
C LEU A 30 -6.85 -13.32 8.33
N ARG A 31 -5.72 -14.03 8.24
CA ARG A 31 -4.59 -13.64 7.39
C ARG A 31 -4.90 -13.75 5.89
N ILE A 32 -5.58 -14.80 5.46
CA ILE A 32 -6.01 -14.94 4.05
C ILE A 32 -6.97 -13.80 3.71
N TYR A 33 -7.94 -13.55 4.58
CA TYR A 33 -8.86 -12.43 4.46
C TYR A 33 -8.12 -11.08 4.34
N TYR A 34 -7.17 -10.80 5.23
CA TYR A 34 -6.35 -9.58 5.17
C TYR A 34 -5.62 -9.41 3.82
N SER A 35 -5.05 -10.49 3.29
CA SER A 35 -4.37 -10.47 1.99
C SER A 35 -5.35 -10.18 0.84
N ILE A 36 -6.54 -10.79 0.85
CA ILE A 36 -7.57 -10.57 -0.17
C ILE A 36 -8.05 -9.11 -0.12
N CYS A 37 -8.35 -8.60 1.07
CA CYS A 37 -8.73 -7.20 1.26
C CYS A 37 -7.63 -6.23 0.78
N GLY A 38 -6.36 -6.56 1.01
CA GLY A 38 -5.23 -5.81 0.45
C GLY A 38 -5.25 -5.79 -1.08
N THR A 39 -5.43 -6.94 -1.74
CA THR A 39 -5.53 -6.99 -3.21
C THR A 39 -6.72 -6.21 -3.75
N ILE A 40 -7.89 -6.31 -3.10
CA ILE A 40 -9.08 -5.52 -3.46
C ILE A 40 -8.80 -4.02 -3.28
N SER A 41 -8.12 -3.64 -2.19
CA SER A 41 -7.74 -2.25 -1.93
C SER A 41 -6.85 -1.68 -3.04
N LEU A 42 -5.89 -2.46 -3.53
CA LEU A 42 -5.05 -2.06 -4.66
C LEU A 42 -5.87 -1.88 -5.93
N CYS A 43 -6.79 -2.81 -6.22
CA CYS A 43 -7.68 -2.71 -7.37
C CYS A 43 -8.57 -1.47 -7.30
N LEU A 44 -9.10 -1.14 -6.13
CA LEU A 44 -9.89 0.07 -5.91
C LEU A 44 -9.08 1.36 -6.10
N LEU A 45 -7.83 1.41 -5.65
CA LEU A 45 -6.94 2.56 -5.92
C LEU A 45 -6.74 2.76 -7.42
N VAL A 46 -6.50 1.67 -8.17
CA VAL A 46 -6.38 1.73 -9.63
C VAL A 46 -7.70 2.18 -10.28
N LEU A 47 -8.85 1.75 -9.77
CA LEU A 47 -10.15 2.22 -10.25
C LEU A 47 -10.33 3.73 -10.02
N ILE A 48 -10.06 4.19 -8.79
CA ILE A 48 -10.26 5.59 -8.37
C ILE A 48 -9.41 6.56 -9.19
N TYR A 49 -8.12 6.23 -9.38
CA TYR A 49 -7.17 7.13 -10.02
C TYR A 49 -6.88 6.79 -11.50
N GLY A 50 -7.27 5.61 -11.97
CA GLY A 50 -7.01 5.14 -13.33
C GLY A 50 -8.19 5.27 -14.29
N PHE A 51 -9.43 5.27 -13.80
CA PHE A 51 -10.62 5.23 -14.64
C PHE A 51 -11.57 6.41 -14.37
N TYR A 52 -12.24 6.87 -15.43
CA TYR A 52 -13.40 7.75 -15.28
C TYR A 52 -14.60 6.88 -14.93
N TYR A 53 -15.23 7.16 -13.78
CA TYR A 53 -16.42 6.46 -13.32
C TYR A 53 -17.56 7.45 -13.06
N PRO A 54 -18.84 7.01 -13.17
CA PRO A 54 -19.99 7.87 -12.96
C PRO A 54 -20.01 8.45 -11.54
N HIS A 55 -20.45 9.72 -11.38
CA HIS A 55 -20.53 10.35 -10.05
C HIS A 55 -21.46 9.60 -9.08
N GLU A 56 -22.46 8.86 -9.58
CA GLU A 56 -23.32 8.02 -8.73
C GLU A 56 -22.55 6.91 -7.99
N TRP A 57 -21.39 6.49 -8.51
CA TRP A 57 -20.58 5.44 -7.90
C TRP A 57 -19.68 5.95 -6.78
N THR A 58 -19.49 7.27 -6.63
CA THR A 58 -18.58 7.86 -5.63
C THR A 58 -18.95 7.44 -4.21
N HIS A 59 -20.25 7.48 -3.88
CA HIS A 59 -20.76 7.05 -2.57
C HIS A 59 -20.47 5.57 -2.30
N TRP A 60 -20.76 4.69 -3.27
CA TRP A 60 -20.53 3.25 -3.15
C TRP A 60 -19.05 2.91 -3.03
N ILE A 61 -18.20 3.52 -3.86
CA ILE A 61 -16.74 3.35 -3.80
C ILE A 61 -16.23 3.76 -2.42
N ARG A 62 -16.66 4.93 -1.92
CA ARG A 62 -16.27 5.42 -0.60
C ARG A 62 -16.67 4.45 0.52
N LEU A 63 -17.90 3.95 0.49
CA LEU A 63 -18.40 3.00 1.47
C LEU A 63 -17.56 1.71 1.46
N ILE A 64 -17.30 1.16 0.27
CA ILE A 64 -16.49 -0.06 0.11
C ILE A 64 -15.06 0.17 0.63
N VAL A 65 -14.43 1.28 0.24
CA VAL A 65 -13.07 1.63 0.69
C VAL A 65 -13.03 1.77 2.21
N ASN A 66 -13.97 2.50 2.81
CA ASN A 66 -14.04 2.69 4.26
C ASN A 66 -14.20 1.34 4.99
N VAL A 67 -15.13 0.49 4.54
CA VAL A 67 -15.33 -0.85 5.13
C VAL A 67 -14.06 -1.69 5.06
N ILE A 68 -13.34 -1.66 3.93
CA ILE A 68 -12.07 -2.38 3.78
C ILE A 68 -11.01 -1.82 4.74
N VAL A 69 -10.80 -0.50 4.78
CA VAL A 69 -9.81 0.15 5.65
C VAL A 69 -10.10 -0.16 7.12
N VAL A 70 -11.34 0.04 7.57
CA VAL A 70 -11.77 -0.26 8.94
C VAL A 70 -11.56 -1.74 9.25
N SER A 71 -11.93 -2.64 8.34
CA SER A 71 -11.73 -4.07 8.55
C SER A 71 -10.25 -4.45 8.68
N LEU A 72 -9.35 -3.81 7.92
CA LEU A 72 -7.91 -4.02 8.00
C LEU A 72 -7.31 -3.45 9.30
N VAL A 73 -7.78 -2.29 9.76
CA VAL A 73 -7.37 -1.70 11.04
C VAL A 73 -7.84 -2.58 12.21
N VAL A 74 -9.09 -3.06 12.17
CA VAL A 74 -9.64 -3.99 13.17
C VAL A 74 -8.83 -5.29 13.21
N TYR A 75 -8.42 -5.82 12.05
CA TYR A 75 -7.53 -6.98 12.01
C TYR A 75 -6.22 -6.73 12.77
N GLU A 76 -5.55 -5.60 12.54
CA GLU A 76 -4.30 -5.27 13.23
C GLU A 76 -4.52 -5.09 14.73
N ALA A 77 -5.63 -4.47 15.13
CA ALA A 77 -6.01 -4.34 16.54
C ALA A 77 -6.29 -5.70 17.21
N LEU A 78 -6.97 -6.62 16.53
CA LEU A 78 -7.21 -7.97 17.02
C LEU A 78 -5.90 -8.78 17.12
N SER A 79 -5.02 -8.66 16.12
CA SER A 79 -3.69 -9.26 16.15
C SER A 79 -2.91 -8.78 17.38
N PHE A 80 -2.94 -7.47 17.64
CA PHE A 80 -2.31 -6.86 18.80
C PHE A 80 -2.84 -7.36 20.15
N ILE A 81 -4.16 -7.55 20.29
CA ILE A 81 -4.80 -7.97 21.54
C ILE A 81 -4.62 -9.47 21.84
N PHE A 82 -4.71 -10.32 20.80
CA PHE A 82 -4.84 -11.76 20.96
C PHE A 82 -3.56 -12.56 20.71
N VAL A 83 -2.59 -12.04 19.96
CA VAL A 83 -1.41 -12.83 19.56
C VAL A 83 -0.30 -12.83 20.62
N GLU A 84 -0.07 -11.75 21.35
CA GLU A 84 1.09 -11.64 22.24
C GLU A 84 0.69 -11.17 23.65
N ASN A 85 1.19 -11.86 24.68
CA ASN A 85 0.93 -11.48 26.07
C ASN A 85 1.71 -10.24 26.53
N ASN A 86 2.79 -9.87 25.82
CA ASN A 86 3.66 -8.74 26.15
C ASN A 86 3.72 -7.74 24.99
N LEU A 87 3.11 -6.58 25.20
CA LEU A 87 2.99 -5.47 24.25
C LEU A 87 4.35 -5.03 23.68
N PHE A 88 5.39 -4.98 24.53
CA PHE A 88 6.74 -4.58 24.13
C PHE A 88 7.42 -5.58 23.19
N ASN A 89 7.19 -6.88 23.37
CA ASN A 89 7.76 -7.91 22.49
C ASN A 89 7.08 -7.90 21.12
N TYR A 90 5.76 -7.72 21.08
CA TYR A 90 5.01 -7.60 19.83
C TYR A 90 5.43 -6.36 19.04
N LEU A 91 5.49 -5.18 19.69
CA LEU A 91 5.92 -3.94 19.04
C LEU A 91 7.33 -4.07 18.46
N LYS A 92 8.23 -4.80 19.11
CA LYS A 92 9.60 -4.97 18.61
C LYS A 92 9.65 -5.81 17.34
N THR A 93 8.77 -6.79 17.21
CA THR A 93 8.69 -7.70 16.04
C THR A 93 7.89 -7.09 14.89
N HIS A 94 6.83 -6.32 15.20
CA HIS A 94 5.86 -5.76 14.26
C HIS A 94 5.92 -4.23 14.18
N LYS A 95 7.14 -3.66 14.26
CA LYS A 95 7.34 -2.20 14.30
C LYS A 95 6.68 -1.47 13.13
N THR A 96 6.84 -2.01 11.93
CA THR A 96 6.32 -1.37 10.70
C THR A 96 4.80 -1.32 10.70
N GLU A 97 4.15 -2.38 11.16
CA GLU A 97 2.68 -2.45 11.24
C GLU A 97 2.13 -1.52 12.32
N ALA A 98 2.79 -1.46 13.49
CA ALA A 98 2.40 -0.54 14.57
C ALA A 98 2.55 0.93 14.16
N ILE A 99 3.63 1.28 13.46
CA ILE A 99 3.86 2.63 12.93
C ILE A 99 2.77 2.99 11.91
N VAL A 100 2.43 2.08 10.99
CA VAL A 100 1.39 2.32 9.99
C VAL A 100 0.03 2.53 10.65
N VAL A 101 -0.37 1.70 11.61
CA VAL A 101 -1.64 1.87 12.33
C VAL A 101 -1.65 3.20 13.08
N PHE A 102 -0.53 3.57 13.72
CA PHE A 102 -0.40 4.87 14.36
C PHE A 102 -0.57 6.02 13.36
N LEU A 103 0.07 5.95 12.19
CA LEU A 103 -0.06 6.96 11.13
C LEU A 103 -1.50 7.06 10.63
N ILE A 104 -2.20 5.95 10.46
CA ILE A 104 -3.61 5.94 10.03
C ILE A 104 -4.49 6.59 11.11
N VAL A 105 -4.34 6.21 12.37
CA VAL A 105 -5.13 6.80 13.47
C VAL A 105 -4.84 8.30 13.59
N PHE A 106 -3.57 8.69 13.50
CA PHE A 106 -3.15 10.08 13.53
C PHE A 106 -3.73 10.88 12.35
N GLN A 107 -3.69 10.30 11.15
CA GLN A 107 -4.30 10.87 9.95
C GLN A 107 -5.80 11.08 10.13
N GLU A 108 -6.53 10.10 10.67
CA GLU A 108 -7.97 10.20 10.91
C GLU A 108 -8.32 11.31 11.92
N ILE A 109 -7.51 11.49 12.95
CA ILE A 109 -7.68 12.59 13.93
C ILE A 109 -7.53 13.95 13.25
N ILE A 110 -6.47 14.12 12.45
CA ILE A 110 -6.19 15.39 11.76
C ILE A 110 -7.17 15.65 10.61
N SER A 111 -7.74 14.59 10.01
CA SER A 111 -8.63 14.71 8.85
C SER A 111 -9.82 15.64 9.09
N GLN A 112 -10.35 15.67 10.31
CA GLN A 112 -11.46 16.54 10.69
C GLN A 112 -11.08 18.02 10.59
N GLU A 113 -9.91 18.39 11.11
CA GLU A 113 -9.41 19.76 11.05
C GLU A 113 -9.09 20.19 9.60
N ILE A 114 -8.46 19.29 8.83
CA ILE A 114 -8.12 19.58 7.43
C ILE A 114 -9.38 19.73 6.57
N TYR A 115 -10.42 18.93 6.81
CA TYR A 115 -11.69 19.02 6.09
C TYR A 115 -12.33 20.41 6.28
N GLU A 116 -12.41 20.90 7.50
CA GLU A 116 -12.96 22.24 7.79
C GLU A 116 -12.16 23.32 7.06
N ILE A 117 -10.83 23.24 7.07
CA ILE A 117 -9.96 24.21 6.38
C ILE A 117 -10.14 24.16 4.86
N LEU A 118 -10.21 22.97 4.25
CA LEU A 118 -10.36 22.85 2.79
C LEU A 118 -11.72 23.32 2.28
N THR A 119 -12.79 23.15 3.07
CA THR A 119 -14.13 23.64 2.69
C THR A 119 -14.22 25.15 2.63
N LEU A 120 -13.34 25.87 3.33
CA LEU A 120 -13.25 27.34 3.26
C LEU A 120 -12.63 27.83 1.95
N ASP A 121 -11.81 27.00 1.28
CA ASP A 121 -10.99 27.38 0.11
C ASP A 121 -11.52 26.77 -1.21
N SER A 122 -12.82 26.47 -1.27
CA SER A 122 -13.59 26.00 -2.45
C SER A 122 -13.28 24.59 -3.00
N LEU A 123 -12.43 23.80 -2.33
CA LEU A 123 -12.27 22.38 -2.64
C LEU A 123 -13.49 21.58 -2.17
N SER A 124 -14.07 20.76 -3.06
CA SER A 124 -15.18 19.86 -2.71
C SER A 124 -14.76 18.94 -1.57
N GLY A 125 -15.50 18.96 -0.46
CA GLY A 125 -15.27 18.09 0.68
C GLY A 125 -15.29 16.59 0.30
N GLU A 126 -15.96 16.24 -0.80
CA GLU A 126 -15.97 14.88 -1.30
C GLU A 126 -14.59 14.41 -1.80
N ASP A 127 -13.84 15.26 -2.50
CA ASP A 127 -12.52 14.91 -3.04
C ASP A 127 -11.49 14.77 -1.92
N ALA A 128 -11.59 15.61 -0.88
CA ALA A 128 -10.71 15.56 0.29
C ALA A 128 -10.84 14.23 1.03
N SER A 129 -12.07 13.78 1.30
CA SER A 129 -12.30 12.50 1.99
C SER A 129 -11.79 11.29 1.19
N LEU A 130 -11.91 11.31 -0.14
CA LEU A 130 -11.38 10.25 -1.00
C LEU A 130 -9.84 10.24 -0.97
N ALA A 131 -9.20 11.40 -0.90
CA ALA A 131 -7.75 11.51 -0.78
C ALA A 131 -7.23 10.97 0.57
N PHE A 132 -7.95 11.22 1.67
CA PHE A 132 -7.58 10.62 2.97
C PHE A 132 -7.72 9.09 2.95
N LEU A 133 -8.86 8.59 2.45
CA LEU A 133 -9.07 7.15 2.37
C LEU A 133 -8.03 6.46 1.48
N SER A 134 -7.66 7.07 0.34
CA SER A 134 -6.63 6.52 -0.53
C SER A 134 -5.24 6.53 0.12
N LEU A 135 -4.93 7.56 0.90
CA LEU A 135 -3.70 7.61 1.69
C LEU A 135 -3.64 6.49 2.73
N SER A 136 -4.74 6.21 3.43
CA SER A 136 -4.83 5.10 4.37
C SER A 136 -4.67 3.75 3.67
N GLN A 137 -5.25 3.58 2.47
CA GLN A 137 -5.05 2.39 1.65
C GLN A 137 -3.57 2.21 1.25
N LEU A 138 -2.86 3.28 0.90
CA LEU A 138 -1.43 3.22 0.59
C LEU A 138 -0.59 2.79 1.80
N PHE A 139 -0.88 3.33 2.99
CA PHE A 139 -0.20 2.90 4.22
C PHE A 139 -0.47 1.43 4.55
N LEU A 140 -1.71 0.96 4.40
CA LEU A 140 -2.06 -0.45 4.62
C LEU A 140 -1.41 -1.38 3.59
N LEU A 141 -1.32 -0.98 2.32
CA LEU A 141 -0.59 -1.73 1.30
C LEU A 141 0.91 -1.78 1.60
N PHE A 142 1.49 -0.69 2.08
CA PHE A 142 2.88 -0.66 2.54
C PHE A 142 3.11 -1.62 3.72
N SER A 143 2.19 -1.63 4.71
CA SER A 143 2.23 -2.59 5.83
C SER A 143 2.14 -4.04 5.35
N ASN A 144 1.21 -4.34 4.44
CA ASN A 144 1.07 -5.65 3.79
C ASN A 144 2.37 -6.07 3.10
N PHE A 145 2.96 -5.17 2.31
CA PHE A 145 4.19 -5.42 1.58
C PHE A 145 5.39 -5.66 2.52
N SER A 146 5.54 -4.83 3.56
CA SER A 146 6.55 -5.03 4.61
C SER A 146 6.44 -6.41 5.26
N ARG A 147 5.21 -6.86 5.53
CA ARG A 147 4.93 -8.19 6.10
C ARG A 147 5.27 -9.32 5.14
N LEU A 148 5.08 -9.14 3.84
CA LEU A 148 5.48 -10.11 2.81
C LEU A 148 7.01 -10.22 2.76
N ILE A 149 7.73 -9.09 2.75
CA ILE A 149 9.20 -9.06 2.72
C ILE A 149 9.79 -9.82 3.92
N ARG A 150 9.27 -9.58 5.14
CA ARG A 150 9.73 -10.27 6.35
C ARG A 150 9.53 -11.78 6.30
N LYS A 151 8.53 -12.27 5.54
CA LYS A 151 8.32 -13.72 5.32
C LYS A 151 9.22 -14.28 4.24
N THR A 152 9.62 -13.47 3.26
CA THR A 152 10.56 -13.87 2.21
C THR A 152 12.01 -13.94 2.67
N GLU A 153 12.38 -13.40 3.85
CA GLU A 153 13.70 -13.64 4.45
C GLU A 153 13.97 -15.12 4.79
N LEU A 154 12.96 -15.99 4.65
CA LEU A 154 13.10 -17.46 4.72
C LEU A 154 13.44 -18.11 3.37
N LEU A 155 13.41 -17.36 2.26
CA LEU A 155 13.84 -17.82 0.95
C LEU A 155 15.35 -17.68 0.86
N ASN A 156 16.04 -18.81 1.02
CA ASN A 156 17.49 -18.95 0.92
C ASN A 156 17.97 -18.57 -0.50
N TYR A 157 18.21 -17.29 -0.75
CA TYR A 157 18.62 -16.70 -2.04
C TYR A 157 20.11 -16.99 -2.38
N ARG A 158 20.55 -18.24 -2.24
CA ARG A 158 21.97 -18.61 -2.38
C ARG A 158 22.48 -18.80 -3.81
N GLN A 159 21.69 -18.56 -4.87
CA GLN A 159 22.12 -18.87 -6.25
C GLN A 159 21.62 -17.94 -7.38
N ILE A 160 20.93 -16.82 -7.09
CA ILE A 160 20.45 -15.93 -8.18
C ILE A 160 21.51 -14.86 -8.48
N SER A 161 21.86 -14.71 -9.76
CA SER A 161 22.84 -13.71 -10.18
C SER A 161 22.31 -12.29 -9.95
N PRO A 162 23.11 -11.38 -9.35
CA PRO A 162 22.69 -10.00 -9.07
C PRO A 162 22.17 -9.27 -10.33
N SER A 163 22.80 -9.50 -11.48
CA SER A 163 22.40 -8.92 -12.77
C SER A 163 20.99 -9.33 -13.19
N LEU A 164 20.57 -10.57 -12.92
CA LEU A 164 19.23 -11.05 -13.25
C LEU A 164 18.18 -10.41 -12.34
N VAL A 165 18.47 -10.24 -11.05
CA VAL A 165 17.57 -9.54 -10.11
C VAL A 165 17.29 -8.12 -10.60
N ILE A 166 18.33 -7.42 -11.03
CA ILE A 166 18.22 -6.05 -11.57
C ILE A 166 17.44 -6.04 -12.89
N ALA A 167 17.75 -6.93 -13.83
CA ALA A 167 17.07 -6.99 -15.12
C ALA A 167 15.57 -7.28 -14.94
N VAL A 168 15.23 -8.22 -14.05
CA VAL A 168 13.85 -8.57 -13.73
C VAL A 168 13.13 -7.43 -13.00
N SER A 169 13.78 -6.73 -12.07
CA SER A 169 13.16 -5.61 -11.35
C SER A 169 12.83 -4.44 -12.29
N PHE A 170 13.74 -4.08 -13.19
CA PHE A 170 13.49 -3.07 -14.23
C PHE A 170 12.42 -3.53 -15.21
N GLY A 171 12.44 -4.79 -15.65
CA GLY A 171 11.42 -5.35 -16.52
C GLY A 171 10.01 -5.29 -15.91
N ILE A 172 9.87 -5.66 -14.63
CA ILE A 172 8.61 -5.54 -13.90
C ILE A 172 8.18 -4.07 -13.78
N LEU A 173 9.10 -3.17 -13.44
CA LEU A 173 8.80 -1.75 -13.31
C LEU A 173 8.33 -1.13 -14.64
N ILE A 174 8.96 -1.50 -15.76
CA ILE A 174 8.57 -1.06 -17.11
C ILE A 174 7.18 -1.60 -17.47
N LEU A 175 6.91 -2.87 -17.20
CA LEU A 175 5.59 -3.47 -17.46
C LEU A 175 4.50 -2.78 -16.63
N LEU A 176 4.73 -2.60 -15.33
CA LEU A 176 3.79 -1.90 -14.44
C LEU A 176 3.59 -0.43 -14.85
N GLY A 177 4.67 0.26 -15.21
CA GLY A 177 4.61 1.64 -15.70
C GLY A 177 3.83 1.75 -17.02
N THR A 178 4.01 0.79 -17.93
CA THR A 178 3.29 0.75 -19.22
C THR A 178 1.80 0.53 -18.99
N LEU A 179 1.43 -0.40 -18.10
CA LEU A 179 0.03 -0.62 -17.71
C LEU A 179 -0.57 0.61 -17.04
N ALA A 180 0.17 1.25 -16.13
CA ALA A 180 -0.28 2.45 -15.43
C ALA A 180 -0.49 3.63 -16.39
N LEU A 181 0.42 3.85 -17.34
CA LEU A 181 0.31 4.93 -18.32
C LEU A 181 -0.68 4.60 -19.46
N SER A 182 -1.07 3.33 -19.60
CA SER A 182 -2.15 2.88 -20.50
C SER A 182 -3.55 3.10 -19.92
N LEU A 183 -3.66 3.53 -18.66
CA LEU A 183 -4.96 3.79 -18.03
C LEU A 183 -5.66 5.00 -18.69
N PRO A 184 -6.99 4.99 -18.83
CA PRO A 184 -7.72 6.04 -19.54
C PRO A 184 -7.62 7.41 -18.86
N ARG A 185 -7.47 7.50 -17.53
CA ARG A 185 -7.20 8.80 -16.88
C ARG A 185 -5.81 9.33 -17.19
N ALA A 186 -4.83 8.48 -17.51
CA ALA A 186 -3.46 8.91 -17.75
C ALA A 186 -3.25 9.55 -19.14
N GLN A 187 -4.11 9.24 -20.11
CA GLN A 187 -4.00 9.70 -21.50
C GLN A 187 -5.07 10.73 -21.84
N ALA A 188 -4.65 11.90 -22.32
CA ALA A 188 -5.55 12.94 -22.83
C ALA A 188 -6.08 12.60 -24.22
N THR A 189 -5.27 11.90 -25.01
CA THR A 189 -5.58 11.40 -26.35
C THR A 189 -5.17 9.94 -26.45
N SER A 190 -5.84 9.13 -27.26
CA SER A 190 -5.41 7.73 -27.45
C SER A 190 -3.97 7.66 -27.99
N ILE A 191 -3.10 6.97 -27.25
CA ILE A 191 -1.69 6.77 -27.60
C ILE A 191 -1.47 5.31 -27.98
N SER A 192 -0.65 5.06 -29.01
CA SER A 192 -0.24 3.71 -29.37
C SER A 192 0.49 3.03 -28.22
N THR A 193 0.20 1.76 -27.96
CA THR A 193 0.84 0.99 -26.87
C THR A 193 2.36 0.93 -27.00
N ILE A 194 2.89 0.91 -28.22
CA ILE A 194 4.34 0.91 -28.45
C ILE A 194 4.99 2.23 -28.03
N ASP A 195 4.30 3.35 -28.25
CA ASP A 195 4.77 4.68 -27.86
C ASP A 195 4.75 4.85 -26.35
N VAL A 196 3.67 4.37 -25.70
CA VAL A 196 3.57 4.32 -24.23
C VAL A 196 4.70 3.48 -23.65
N PHE A 197 4.94 2.29 -24.20
CA PHE A 197 6.02 1.41 -23.77
C PHE A 197 7.38 2.06 -23.93
N PHE A 198 7.66 2.69 -25.09
CA PHE A 198 8.92 3.38 -25.33
C PHE A 198 9.15 4.53 -24.33
N THR A 199 8.12 5.37 -24.10
CA THR A 199 8.22 6.46 -23.14
C THR A 199 8.43 5.97 -21.70
N VAL A 200 7.82 4.85 -21.32
CA VAL A 200 8.05 4.25 -19.99
C VAL A 200 9.46 3.67 -19.87
N VAL A 201 9.97 2.96 -20.88
CA VAL A 201 11.36 2.46 -20.91
C VAL A 201 12.33 3.62 -20.76
N SER A 202 12.13 4.70 -21.53
CA SER A 202 12.95 5.91 -21.47
C SER A 202 12.93 6.57 -20.09
N ALA A 203 11.74 6.68 -19.47
CA ALA A 203 11.57 7.24 -18.14
C ALA A 203 12.27 6.42 -17.06
N VAL A 204 12.08 5.09 -17.06
CA VAL A 204 12.69 4.19 -16.09
C VAL A 204 14.22 4.14 -16.24
N CYS A 205 14.73 4.20 -17.47
CA CYS A 205 16.16 4.26 -17.74
C CYS A 205 16.74 5.69 -17.66
N VAL A 206 15.90 6.70 -17.41
CA VAL A 206 16.26 8.12 -17.30
C VAL A 206 17.04 8.63 -18.53
N THR A 207 16.64 8.21 -19.74
CA THR A 207 17.33 8.61 -20.99
C THR A 207 16.82 9.93 -21.58
N GLY A 208 15.60 10.34 -21.23
CA GLY A 208 15.02 11.62 -21.64
C GLY A 208 14.42 11.66 -23.06
N LEU A 209 14.30 10.51 -23.73
CA LEU A 209 13.65 10.41 -25.04
C LEU A 209 12.13 10.23 -24.89
N SER A 210 11.33 10.80 -25.80
CA SER A 210 9.89 10.55 -25.83
C SER A 210 9.39 10.55 -27.27
N THR A 211 8.61 9.55 -27.65
CA THR A 211 7.89 9.52 -28.94
C THR A 211 6.56 10.27 -28.88
N ILE A 212 6.11 10.59 -27.66
CA ILE A 212 4.87 11.33 -27.39
C ILE A 212 5.16 12.72 -26.81
N SER A 213 4.25 13.65 -27.05
CA SER A 213 4.24 14.98 -26.44
C SER A 213 3.64 14.90 -25.02
N VAL A 214 4.51 14.87 -24.00
CA VAL A 214 4.12 14.73 -22.58
C VAL A 214 3.15 15.82 -22.12
N SER A 215 3.29 17.06 -22.62
CA SER A 215 2.45 18.19 -22.23
C SER A 215 1.02 18.13 -22.80
N THR A 216 0.82 17.48 -23.95
CA THR A 216 -0.47 17.49 -24.66
C THR A 216 -1.16 16.14 -24.68
N GLN A 217 -0.42 15.04 -24.68
CA GLN A 217 -0.97 13.68 -24.79
C GLN A 217 -1.15 12.98 -23.44
N LEU A 218 -0.43 13.40 -22.39
CA LEU A 218 -0.63 12.92 -21.03
C LEU A 218 -1.47 13.91 -20.22
N THR A 219 -2.37 13.38 -19.40
CA THR A 219 -3.07 14.20 -18.40
C THR A 219 -2.14 14.49 -17.21
N GLY A 220 -2.58 15.34 -16.28
CA GLY A 220 -1.86 15.55 -15.02
C GLY A 220 -1.57 14.24 -14.28
N THR A 221 -2.49 13.26 -14.29
CA THR A 221 -2.25 11.94 -13.68
C THR A 221 -1.17 11.16 -14.42
N GLY A 222 -1.15 11.18 -15.75
CA GLY A 222 -0.12 10.53 -16.57
C GLY A 222 1.26 11.15 -16.37
N GLN A 223 1.32 12.48 -16.24
CA GLN A 223 2.55 13.21 -15.92
C GLN A 223 3.07 12.84 -14.52
N THR A 224 2.20 12.74 -13.52
CA THR A 224 2.59 12.28 -12.17
C THR A 224 3.14 10.85 -12.19
N ILE A 225 2.49 9.93 -12.91
CA ILE A 225 2.99 8.55 -13.08
C ILE A 225 4.38 8.58 -13.72
N LEU A 226 4.57 9.36 -14.79
CA LEU A 226 5.84 9.49 -15.48
C LEU A 226 6.94 10.04 -14.56
N MET A 227 6.66 11.08 -13.77
CA MET A 227 7.60 11.64 -12.79
C MET A 227 8.01 10.60 -11.74
N ILE A 228 7.06 9.81 -11.23
CA ILE A 228 7.35 8.74 -10.26
C ILE A 228 8.26 7.67 -10.90
N LEU A 229 8.00 7.27 -12.14
CA LEU A 229 8.83 6.30 -12.87
C LEU A 229 10.27 6.81 -13.07
N ILE A 230 10.44 8.10 -13.41
CA ILE A 230 11.76 8.74 -13.52
C ILE A 230 12.48 8.69 -12.18
N GLN A 231 11.80 9.03 -11.08
CA GLN A 231 12.40 9.05 -9.75
C GLN A 231 12.82 7.65 -9.28
N ILE A 232 11.95 6.65 -9.46
CA ILE A 232 12.25 5.26 -9.09
C ILE A 232 13.39 4.72 -9.96
N GLY A 233 13.37 4.99 -11.27
CA GLY A 233 14.43 4.63 -12.21
C GLY A 233 15.79 5.22 -11.82
N GLY A 234 15.81 6.52 -11.51
CA GLY A 234 17.02 7.22 -11.06
C GLY A 234 17.60 6.66 -9.76
N LEU A 235 16.75 6.34 -8.77
CA LEU A 235 17.19 5.69 -7.53
C LEU A 235 17.76 4.28 -7.78
N GLY A 236 17.20 3.54 -8.74
CA GLY A 236 17.69 2.24 -9.17
C GLY A 236 19.12 2.29 -9.73
N LEU A 237 19.41 3.25 -10.63
CA LEU A 237 20.74 3.44 -11.19
C LEU A 237 21.78 3.87 -10.15
N MET A 238 21.41 4.73 -9.20
CA MET A 238 22.30 5.15 -8.11
C MET A 238 22.67 3.97 -7.21
N THR A 239 21.68 3.14 -6.87
CA THR A 239 21.90 1.95 -6.04
C THR A 239 22.82 0.95 -6.74
N LEU A 240 22.64 0.76 -8.06
CA LEU A 240 23.51 -0.09 -8.88
C LEU A 240 24.94 0.45 -8.90
N THR A 241 25.11 1.75 -9.02
CA THR A 241 26.43 2.41 -9.03
C THR A 241 27.16 2.18 -7.71
N VAL A 242 26.47 2.36 -6.58
CA VAL A 242 27.03 2.10 -5.23
C VAL A 242 27.38 0.63 -5.05
N PHE A 243 26.51 -0.29 -5.50
CA PHE A 243 26.78 -1.72 -5.42
C PHE A 243 28.04 -2.09 -6.22
N LEU A 244 28.18 -1.62 -7.46
CA LEU A 244 29.37 -1.88 -8.29
C LEU A 244 30.65 -1.27 -7.70
N GLN A 245 30.56 -0.09 -7.08
CA GLN A 245 31.69 0.56 -6.43
C GLN A 245 32.15 -0.16 -5.14
N SER A 246 31.25 -0.92 -4.50
CA SER A 246 31.56 -1.63 -3.25
C SER A 246 32.37 -2.93 -3.42
N PHE A 247 32.62 -3.35 -4.66
CA PHE A 247 33.51 -4.47 -5.02
C PHE A 247 34.82 -3.96 -5.62
#